data_AF-A0A8I1WF33-F1
#
_entry.id   AF-A0A8I1WF33-F1
#
_cell.length_a   1.000
_cell.length_b   1.000
_cell.length_c   1.000
_cell.angle_alpha   90.00
_cell.angle_beta   90.00
_cell.angle_gamma   90.00
#
_symmetry.space_group_name_H-M   'P 1'
#
loop_
_entity.id
_entity.type
_entity.pdbx_description
1 polymer ?
#
loop_
_entity_poly.entity_id
_entity_poly.type
_entity_poly.pdbx_seq_one_letter_code
_entity_poly.pdbx_strand_id
1 'polypeptide(L)'
;MSVNLLEVIRKREAKYGDEPNSPATEKEINKFEAEVVGKFPINEIPKGYKEFLQSVNGLDFNGLAIYGIDVDLLEEENDEEVYGFIETNEQWHENDEQKQYLFFGDSDTAWYCLDVIENEYLELDKPSGTPMNKFDDFNVMLADALKVSLDN
;
A
#
# COMPACT_ATOMS: atom_id res chain seq x y z
N MET A 1 -12.81 -9.29 5.04
CA MET A 1 -12.71 -8.46 6.26
C MET A 1 -12.24 -7.04 5.93
N SER A 2 -11.22 -6.87 5.07
CA SER A 2 -10.74 -5.57 4.56
C SER A 2 -11.84 -4.69 3.92
N VAL A 3 -12.70 -5.26 3.06
CA VAL A 3 -13.78 -4.52 2.37
C VAL A 3 -14.69 -3.74 3.33
N ASN A 4 -15.01 -4.28 4.51
CA ASN A 4 -15.87 -3.60 5.48
C ASN A 4 -15.14 -2.42 6.16
N LEU A 5 -13.84 -2.55 6.41
CA LEU A 5 -13.03 -1.49 7.02
C LEU A 5 -12.87 -0.30 6.08
N LEU A 6 -12.63 -0.55 4.79
CA LEU A 6 -12.60 0.52 3.79
C LEU A 6 -13.92 1.29 3.75
N GLU A 7 -15.07 0.61 3.72
CA GLU A 7 -16.37 1.28 3.79
C GLU A 7 -16.57 2.12 5.06
N VAL A 8 -15.99 1.71 6.19
CA VAL A 8 -16.02 2.50 7.44
C VAL A 8 -15.18 3.77 7.27
N ILE A 9 -13.99 3.68 6.67
CA ILE A 9 -13.12 4.82 6.37
C ILE A 9 -13.83 5.79 5.42
N ARG A 10 -14.39 5.29 4.30
CA ARG A 10 -15.17 6.11 3.36
C ARG A 10 -16.27 6.92 4.05
N LYS A 11 -16.98 6.29 5.00
CA LYS A 11 -18.05 6.94 5.77
C LYS A 11 -17.53 7.97 6.80
N ARG A 12 -16.27 7.86 7.24
CA ARG A 12 -15.64 8.85 8.11
C ARG A 12 -15.17 10.05 7.30
N GLU A 13 -14.45 9.83 6.19
CA GLU A 13 -13.93 10.89 5.31
C GLU A 13 -15.04 11.73 4.67
N ALA A 14 -16.12 11.07 4.21
CA ALA A 14 -17.28 11.76 3.66
C ALA A 14 -17.95 12.76 4.64
N LYS A 15 -17.70 12.66 5.96
CA LYS A 15 -18.20 13.65 6.94
C LYS A 15 -17.43 14.97 6.90
N TYR A 16 -16.19 14.93 6.42
CA TYR A 16 -15.30 16.08 6.30
C TYR A 16 -15.29 16.67 4.89
N GLY A 17 -15.95 16.02 3.93
CA GLY A 17 -16.04 16.45 2.55
C GLY A 17 -14.99 15.84 1.64
N ASP A 18 -14.15 14.93 2.18
CA ASP A 18 -13.16 14.20 1.42
C ASP A 18 -13.77 12.93 0.84
N GLU A 19 -13.40 12.64 -0.41
CA GLU A 19 -13.73 11.39 -1.08
C GLU A 19 -12.47 10.54 -1.18
N PRO A 20 -12.56 9.22 -0.96
CA PRO A 20 -11.45 8.31 -1.20
C PRO A 20 -11.03 8.38 -2.67
N ASN A 21 -9.73 8.15 -2.92
CA ASN A 21 -9.18 8.11 -4.27
C ASN A 21 -9.95 7.17 -5.20
N SER A 22 -9.99 7.55 -6.46
CA SER A 22 -10.68 6.80 -7.49
C SER A 22 -10.08 5.40 -7.63
N PRO A 23 -10.89 4.36 -7.89
CA PRO A 23 -10.36 3.02 -8.11
C PRO A 23 -9.49 2.98 -9.37
N ALA A 24 -8.39 2.22 -9.31
CA ALA A 24 -7.57 1.95 -10.48
C ALA A 24 -8.28 0.99 -11.45
N THR A 25 -8.17 1.26 -12.75
CA THR A 25 -8.67 0.41 -13.81
C THR A 25 -7.82 -0.85 -13.97
N GLU A 26 -8.39 -1.89 -14.57
CA GLU A 26 -7.65 -3.11 -14.91
C GLU A 26 -6.45 -2.82 -15.84
N LYS A 27 -6.57 -1.82 -16.72
CA LYS A 27 -5.51 -1.42 -17.64
C LYS A 27 -4.33 -0.79 -16.90
N GLU A 28 -4.61 0.12 -15.96
CA GLU A 28 -3.58 0.74 -15.11
C GLU A 28 -2.88 -0.30 -14.25
N ILE A 29 -3.65 -1.21 -13.63
CA ILE A 29 -3.09 -2.29 -12.81
C ILE A 29 -2.20 -3.22 -13.62
N ASN A 30 -2.59 -3.58 -14.85
CA ASN A 30 -1.76 -4.42 -15.72
C ASN A 30 -0.46 -3.71 -16.14
N LYS A 31 -0.51 -2.40 -16.43
CA LYS A 31 0.68 -1.59 -16.73
C LYS A 31 1.60 -1.52 -15.50
N PHE A 32 1.02 -1.22 -14.34
CA PHE A 32 1.70 -1.17 -13.05
C PHE A 32 2.39 -2.49 -12.70
N GLU A 33 1.68 -3.61 -12.80
CA GLU A 33 2.23 -4.94 -12.49
C GLU A 33 3.43 -5.26 -13.39
N ALA A 34 3.36 -4.92 -14.68
CA ALA A 34 4.47 -5.12 -15.62
C ALA A 34 5.72 -4.30 -15.24
N GLU A 35 5.54 -3.03 -14.84
CA GLU A 35 6.64 -2.16 -14.41
C GLU A 35 7.27 -2.64 -13.10
N VAL A 36 6.44 -3.02 -12.11
CA VAL A 36 6.92 -3.52 -10.82
C VAL A 36 7.73 -4.81 -10.98
N VAL A 37 7.24 -5.79 -11.73
CA VAL A 37 7.95 -7.06 -11.96
C VAL A 37 9.27 -6.83 -12.72
N GLY A 38 9.37 -5.75 -13.50
CA GLY A 38 10.61 -5.35 -14.16
C GLY A 38 11.64 -4.68 -13.23
N LYS A 39 11.19 -4.06 -12.13
CA LYS A 39 12.01 -3.24 -11.23
C LYS A 39 12.39 -3.93 -9.92
N PHE A 40 11.49 -4.75 -9.37
CA PHE A 40 11.63 -5.35 -8.04
C PHE A 40 11.73 -6.88 -8.13
N PRO A 41 12.35 -7.55 -7.14
CA PRO A 41 12.61 -8.99 -7.17
C PRO A 41 11.35 -9.83 -6.84
N ILE A 42 10.24 -9.60 -7.54
CA ILE A 42 8.99 -10.33 -7.42
C ILE A 42 8.49 -10.78 -8.79
N ASN A 43 7.72 -11.87 -8.82
CA ASN A 43 7.15 -12.39 -10.08
C ASN A 43 5.73 -11.91 -10.35
N GLU A 44 5.00 -11.56 -9.29
CA GLU A 44 3.64 -11.05 -9.36
C GLU A 44 3.34 -10.16 -8.16
N ILE A 45 2.43 -9.21 -8.34
CA ILE A 45 1.89 -8.42 -7.23
C ILE A 45 0.83 -9.26 -6.49
N PRO A 46 0.79 -9.20 -5.15
CA PRO A 46 -0.23 -9.91 -4.37
C PRO A 46 -1.66 -9.59 -4.85
N LYS A 47 -2.47 -10.64 -5.05
CA LYS A 47 -3.86 -10.49 -5.50
C LYS A 47 -4.66 -9.54 -4.61
N GLY A 48 -4.47 -9.59 -3.30
CA GLY A 48 -5.17 -8.71 -2.35
C GLY A 48 -4.82 -7.23 -2.56
N TYR A 49 -3.59 -6.91 -2.95
CA TYR A 49 -3.19 -5.54 -3.25
C TYR A 49 -3.83 -5.05 -4.56
N LYS A 50 -3.93 -5.91 -5.59
CA LYS A 50 -4.69 -5.58 -6.81
C LYS A 50 -6.17 -5.32 -6.51
N GLU A 51 -6.80 -6.16 -5.69
CA GLU A 51 -8.18 -5.98 -5.26
C GLU A 51 -8.38 -4.68 -4.45
N PHE A 52 -7.38 -4.28 -3.66
CA PHE A 52 -7.35 -3.00 -2.98
C PHE A 52 -7.29 -1.84 -3.98
N LEU A 53 -6.36 -1.85 -4.95
CA LEU A 53 -6.22 -0.81 -5.97
C LEU A 53 -7.48 -0.68 -6.85
N GLN A 54 -8.14 -1.81 -7.18
CA GLN A 54 -9.43 -1.84 -7.87
C GLN A 54 -10.59 -1.30 -7.03
N SER A 55 -10.38 -1.11 -5.73
CA SER A 55 -11.35 -0.52 -4.83
C SER A 55 -11.04 0.96 -4.58
N VAL A 56 -9.76 1.32 -4.42
CA VAL A 56 -9.27 2.67 -4.13
C VAL A 56 -7.78 2.74 -4.52
N ASN A 57 -7.37 3.74 -5.32
CA ASN A 57 -5.97 3.87 -5.73
C ASN A 57 -5.13 4.56 -4.65
N GLY A 58 -4.61 3.76 -3.72
CA GLY A 58 -3.92 4.27 -2.54
C GLY A 58 -4.89 4.81 -1.49
N LEU A 59 -4.35 5.10 -0.31
CA LEU A 59 -5.10 5.62 0.83
C LEU A 59 -4.16 6.46 1.69
N ASP A 60 -4.56 7.68 2.06
CA ASP A 60 -3.95 8.44 3.15
C ASP A 60 -5.04 8.71 4.20
N PHE A 61 -4.93 8.05 5.35
CA PHE A 61 -5.94 8.16 6.39
C PHE A 61 -5.31 8.04 7.78
N ASN A 62 -5.49 9.08 8.62
CA ASN A 62 -5.07 9.09 10.02
C ASN A 62 -3.60 8.68 10.23
N GLY A 63 -2.69 9.19 9.41
CA GLY A 63 -1.26 8.89 9.49
C GLY A 63 -0.88 7.50 8.99
N LEU A 64 -1.78 6.79 8.30
CA LEU A 64 -1.51 5.60 7.53
C LEU A 64 -1.59 5.93 6.04
N ALA A 65 -0.49 5.74 5.33
CA ALA A 65 -0.43 5.74 3.88
C ALA A 65 -0.37 4.29 3.37
N ILE A 66 -1.33 3.88 2.54
CA ILE A 66 -1.21 2.70 1.68
C ILE A 66 -0.95 3.20 0.28
N TYR A 67 0.13 2.73 -0.34
CA TYR A 67 0.57 3.24 -1.62
C TYR A 67 -0.42 2.87 -2.74
N GLY A 68 -0.45 3.71 -3.77
CA GLY A 68 -1.23 3.51 -4.98
C GLY A 68 -0.33 3.31 -6.20
N ILE A 69 -0.94 3.32 -7.37
CA ILE A 69 -0.24 3.34 -8.66
C ILE A 69 0.34 4.75 -8.86
N ASP A 70 1.61 4.80 -9.25
CA ASP A 70 2.33 6.03 -9.60
C ASP A 70 1.62 6.83 -10.70
N VAL A 71 1.62 8.15 -10.58
CA VAL A 71 0.80 9.05 -11.42
C VAL A 71 1.10 8.94 -12.92
N ASP A 72 2.34 8.65 -13.31
CA ASP A 72 2.77 8.46 -14.70
C ASP A 72 2.26 7.13 -15.31
N LEU A 73 1.74 6.25 -14.48
CA LEU A 73 1.14 4.99 -14.88
C LEU A 73 -0.38 5.06 -15.06
N LEU A 74 -1.03 6.13 -14.59
CA LEU A 74 -2.47 6.36 -14.71
C LEU A 74 -2.89 6.77 -16.13
N GLU A 75 -4.17 6.52 -16.49
CA GLU A 75 -4.73 6.94 -17.79
C GLU A 75 -5.09 8.44 -17.80
N GLU A 76 -5.50 8.97 -16.66
CA GLU A 76 -5.86 10.37 -16.47
C GLU A 76 -5.13 10.91 -15.24
N GLU A 77 -4.47 12.06 -15.38
CA GLU A 77 -3.98 12.81 -14.23
C GLU A 77 -5.20 13.35 -13.47
N ASN A 78 -5.22 13.17 -12.15
CA ASN A 78 -6.20 13.76 -11.26
C ASN A 78 -5.48 14.51 -10.13
N ASP A 79 -6.22 15.35 -9.41
CA ASP A 79 -5.69 16.10 -8.26
C ASP A 79 -5.70 15.25 -6.97
N GLU A 80 -5.80 13.92 -7.06
CA GLU A 80 -5.82 13.03 -5.89
C GLU A 80 -4.39 12.84 -5.35
N GLU A 81 -4.24 12.95 -4.03
CA GLU A 81 -2.96 12.69 -3.38
C GLU A 81 -2.75 11.17 -3.25
N VAL A 82 -1.82 10.65 -4.05
CA VAL A 82 -1.43 9.23 -4.06
C VAL A 82 0.07 9.12 -3.85
N TYR A 83 0.47 8.40 -2.82
CA TYR A 83 1.86 7.96 -2.69
C TYR A 83 2.11 6.83 -3.68
N GLY A 84 2.95 7.08 -4.70
CA GLY A 84 3.27 6.12 -5.75
C GLY A 84 4.06 4.94 -5.20
N PHE A 85 3.62 3.72 -5.50
CA PHE A 85 4.24 2.50 -4.99
C PHE A 85 5.68 2.33 -5.50
N ILE A 86 5.93 2.56 -6.79
CA ILE A 86 7.27 2.40 -7.37
C ILE A 86 8.20 3.48 -6.83
N GLU A 87 7.81 4.75 -6.92
CA GLU A 87 8.59 5.88 -6.43
C GLU A 87 8.96 5.69 -4.95
N THR A 88 7.99 5.33 -4.12
CA THR A 88 8.21 5.18 -2.69
C THR A 88 9.11 3.98 -2.37
N ASN A 89 8.96 2.86 -3.08
CA ASN A 89 9.87 1.72 -2.91
C ASN A 89 11.30 2.05 -3.38
N GLU A 90 11.47 2.79 -4.47
CA GLU A 90 12.78 3.24 -4.93
C GLU A 90 13.48 4.11 -3.87
N GLN A 91 12.73 5.00 -3.20
CA GLN A 91 13.23 5.80 -2.09
C GLN A 91 13.66 4.93 -0.89
N TRP A 92 12.84 3.97 -0.46
CA TRP A 92 13.22 3.05 0.63
C TRP A 92 14.46 2.22 0.26
N HIS A 93 14.56 1.80 -1.01
CA HIS A 93 15.68 1.01 -1.52
C HIS A 93 16.98 1.78 -1.68
N GLU A 94 17.02 3.10 -1.43
CA GLU A 94 18.28 3.81 -1.24
C GLU A 94 19.07 3.25 -0.06
N ASN A 95 18.39 2.64 0.92
CA ASN A 95 19.02 1.84 1.96
C ASN A 95 19.16 0.37 1.51
N ASP A 96 20.40 -0.12 1.42
CA ASP A 96 20.69 -1.50 1.02
C ASP A 96 19.99 -2.56 1.88
N GLU A 97 19.80 -2.30 3.19
CA GLU A 97 19.11 -3.23 4.09
C GLU A 97 17.60 -3.34 3.79
N GLN A 98 17.02 -2.33 3.14
CA GLN A 98 15.60 -2.27 2.80
C GLN A 98 15.26 -2.88 1.44
N LYS A 99 16.27 -3.16 0.60
CA LYS A 99 16.09 -3.75 -0.75
C LYS A 99 15.44 -5.14 -0.76
N GLN A 100 15.48 -5.85 0.38
CA GLN A 100 14.81 -7.14 0.53
C GLN A 100 13.29 -7.01 0.75
N TYR A 101 12.80 -5.81 1.05
CA TYR A 101 11.40 -5.58 1.34
C TYR A 101 10.69 -4.90 0.18
N LEU A 102 9.44 -5.28 -0.04
CA LEU A 102 8.52 -4.58 -0.92
C LEU A 102 7.45 -3.92 -0.05
N PHE A 103 7.50 -2.59 0.06
CA PHE A 103 6.65 -1.81 0.93
C PHE A 103 5.31 -1.49 0.24
N PHE A 104 4.21 -1.75 0.93
CA PHE A 104 2.86 -1.43 0.45
C PHE A 104 2.26 -0.19 1.12
N GLY A 105 2.87 0.24 2.21
CA GLY A 105 2.41 1.38 2.98
C GLY A 105 3.27 1.61 4.19
N ASP A 106 3.07 2.76 4.82
CA ASP A 106 3.72 3.13 6.05
C ASP A 106 2.81 4.01 6.90
N SER A 107 3.19 4.14 8.15
CA SER A 107 2.59 5.08 9.09
C SER A 107 3.68 5.89 9.77
N ASP A 108 3.28 6.76 10.69
CA ASP A 108 4.22 7.52 11.52
C ASP A 108 5.24 6.63 12.25
N THR A 109 4.89 5.37 12.55
CA THR A 109 5.68 4.48 13.42
C THR A 109 5.99 3.11 12.85
N ALA A 110 5.41 2.74 11.70
CA ALA A 110 5.59 1.40 11.15
C ALA A 110 5.63 1.38 9.62
N TRP A 111 6.36 0.42 9.06
CA TRP A 111 6.30 0.02 7.66
C TRP A 111 5.52 -1.27 7.50
N TYR A 112 4.75 -1.39 6.41
CA TYR A 112 4.00 -2.60 6.05
C TYR A 112 4.53 -3.14 4.73
N CYS A 113 5.15 -4.31 4.75
CA CYS A 113 5.90 -4.83 3.61
C CYS A 113 5.83 -6.35 3.45
N LEU A 114 6.24 -6.83 2.27
CA LEU A 114 6.58 -8.22 2.02
C LEU A 114 8.11 -8.35 2.06
N ASP A 115 8.62 -9.26 2.90
CA ASP A 115 9.97 -9.78 2.75
C ASP A 115 10.00 -10.70 1.52
N VAL A 116 10.72 -10.31 0.47
CA VAL A 116 10.74 -11.06 -0.79
C VAL A 116 11.66 -12.29 -0.75
N ILE A 117 12.51 -12.39 0.28
CA ILE A 117 13.43 -13.52 0.47
C ILE A 117 12.70 -14.62 1.26
N GLU A 118 12.11 -14.26 2.40
CA GLU A 118 11.40 -15.20 3.27
C GLU A 118 9.93 -15.41 2.84
N ASN A 119 9.42 -14.55 1.95
CA ASN A 119 8.04 -14.54 1.48
C ASN A 119 7.03 -14.40 2.64
N GLU A 120 7.30 -13.44 3.53
CA GLU A 120 6.49 -13.14 4.72
C GLU A 120 5.98 -11.70 4.68
N TYR A 121 4.71 -11.48 5.03
CA TYR A 121 4.17 -10.13 5.24
C TYR A 121 4.49 -9.66 6.66
N LEU A 122 5.02 -8.46 6.79
CA LEU A 122 5.57 -7.94 8.03
C LEU A 122 5.07 -6.52 8.33
N GLU A 123 4.91 -6.25 9.62
CA GLU A 123 4.95 -4.90 10.17
C GLU A 123 6.34 -4.70 10.78
N LEU A 124 7.03 -3.64 10.38
CA LEU A 124 8.35 -3.28 10.89
C LEU A 124 8.27 -1.95 11.65
N ASP A 125 8.97 -1.84 12.77
CA ASP A 125 9.15 -0.57 13.48
C ASP A 125 9.90 0.42 12.59
N LYS A 126 9.37 1.65 12.47
CA LYS A 126 10.02 2.77 11.80
C LYS A 126 10.64 3.68 12.86
N PRO A 127 11.96 3.96 12.83
CA PRO A 127 12.88 3.72 11.72
C PRO A 127 13.75 2.46 11.84
N SER A 128 13.60 1.63 12.90
CA SER A 128 14.61 0.60 13.20
C SER A 128 14.61 -0.59 12.24
N GLY A 129 13.51 -0.83 11.52
CA GLY A 129 13.31 -2.02 10.67
C GLY A 129 13.09 -3.30 11.49
N THR A 130 12.89 -3.21 12.80
CA THR A 130 12.67 -4.38 13.66
C THR A 130 11.29 -4.98 13.39
N PRO A 131 11.17 -6.28 13.07
CA PRO A 131 9.87 -6.92 12.91
C PRO A 131 9.03 -6.84 14.18
N MET A 132 7.83 -6.27 14.07
CA MET A 132 6.85 -6.15 15.14
C MET A 132 5.76 -7.21 15.03
N ASN A 133 5.33 -7.51 13.81
CA ASN A 133 4.26 -8.46 13.55
C ASN A 133 4.49 -9.22 12.23
N LYS A 134 3.85 -10.38 12.11
CA LYS A 134 3.85 -11.21 10.90
C LYS A 134 2.43 -11.56 10.50
N PHE A 135 2.17 -11.60 9.20
CA PHE A 135 0.85 -11.86 8.66
C PHE A 135 0.90 -12.97 7.61
N ASP A 136 -0.21 -13.73 7.55
CA ASP A 136 -0.35 -14.85 6.61
C ASP A 136 -0.48 -14.36 5.16
N ASP A 137 -1.09 -13.18 4.95
CA ASP A 137 -1.26 -12.56 3.64
C ASP A 137 -1.41 -11.03 3.72
N PHE A 138 -1.37 -10.39 2.54
CA PHE A 138 -1.57 -8.95 2.39
C PHE A 138 -2.90 -8.44 2.98
N ASN A 139 -3.99 -9.19 2.83
CA ASN A 139 -5.31 -8.75 3.30
C ASN A 139 -5.39 -8.72 4.83
N VAL A 140 -4.71 -9.66 5.50
CA VAL A 140 -4.59 -9.68 6.96
C VAL A 140 -3.75 -8.48 7.42
N MET A 141 -2.60 -8.22 6.80
CA MET A 141 -1.75 -7.05 7.09
C MET A 141 -2.51 -5.74 6.90
N LEU A 142 -3.17 -5.56 5.75
CA LEU A 142 -3.98 -4.37 5.47
C LEU A 142 -5.10 -4.19 6.49
N ALA A 143 -5.81 -5.27 6.84
CA ALA A 143 -6.88 -5.19 7.82
C ALA A 143 -6.39 -4.84 9.23
N ASP A 144 -5.15 -5.20 9.57
CA ASP A 144 -4.52 -4.83 10.85
C ASP A 144 -4.15 -3.34 10.85
N ALA A 145 -3.43 -2.89 9.81
CA ALA A 145 -3.05 -1.49 9.63
C ALA A 145 -4.27 -0.54 9.67
N LEU A 146 -5.36 -0.89 8.98
CA LEU A 146 -6.58 -0.10 8.95
C LEU A 146 -7.30 -0.05 10.31
N LYS A 147 -7.19 -1.10 11.14
CA LYS A 147 -7.79 -1.06 12.50
C LYS A 147 -7.01 -0.11 13.39
N VAL A 148 -5.68 -0.17 13.34
CA VAL A 148 -4.81 0.74 14.11
C VAL A 148 -5.12 2.19 13.75
N SER A 149 -5.24 2.52 12.46
CA SER A 149 -5.57 3.89 12.03
C SER A 149 -7.01 4.32 12.37
N LEU A 150 -7.95 3.39 12.50
CA LEU A 150 -9.33 3.68 12.90
C LEU A 150 -9.51 3.90 14.41
N ASP A 151 -8.60 3.35 15.23
CA ASP A 151 -8.59 3.48 16.69
C ASP A 151 -7.78 4.70 17.18
N ASN A 152 -6.96 5.30 16.31
CA ASN A 152 -6.33 6.62 16.50
C ASN A 152 -7.35 7.77 16.41
#